data_AF-A0A821ZNU2-F1
#
_entry.id   AF-A0A821ZNU2-F1
#
_cell.length_a   1.000
_cell.length_b   1.000
_cell.length_c   1.000
_cell.angle_alpha   90.00
_cell.angle_beta   90.00
_cell.angle_gamma   90.00
#
_symmetry.space_group_name_H-M   'P 1'
#
loop_
_entity.id
_entity.type
_entity.pdbx_description
1 polymer ?
#
loop_
_entity_poly.entity_id
_entity_poly.type
_entity_poly.pdbx_seq_one_letter_code
_entity_poly.pdbx_strand_id
1 'polypeptide(L)'
;QYENEFIITFPYAYHAGFNYGFNCAESTNFASERWIEYGKHSVQCACRHDMVKIGMDRFVRKYQPELYDDWSCGTNVTSHPEDEQMLKNNTTIVRSSPTKIRLPIHCKSSKKSKCKSYDRY
;
A
#
# COMPACT_ATOMS: atom_id res chain seq x y z
N GLN A 1 -6.63 16.42 20.16
CA GLN A 1 -7.18 15.21 20.78
C GLN A 1 -7.20 15.45 22.27
N TYR A 2 -8.38 15.35 22.87
CA TYR A 2 -8.63 15.41 24.30
C TYR A 2 -8.86 14.00 24.85
N GLU A 3 -8.92 13.87 26.17
CA GLU A 3 -9.19 12.57 26.81
C GLU A 3 -10.48 11.92 26.29
N ASN A 4 -10.45 10.59 26.16
CA ASN A 4 -11.56 9.77 25.66
C ASN A 4 -11.98 10.04 24.20
N GLU A 5 -11.17 10.75 23.42
CA GLU A 5 -11.37 10.90 21.97
C GLU A 5 -10.52 9.90 21.16
N PHE A 6 -11.08 9.43 20.04
CA PHE A 6 -10.36 8.60 19.07
C PHE A 6 -9.80 9.45 17.92
N ILE A 7 -8.65 9.02 17.39
CA ILE A 7 -8.09 9.54 16.14
C ILE A 7 -7.96 8.37 15.17
N ILE A 8 -8.45 8.55 13.95
CA ILE A 8 -8.31 7.59 12.86
C ILE A 8 -7.37 8.18 11.82
N THR A 9 -6.28 7.48 11.53
CA THR A 9 -5.35 7.83 10.45
C THR A 9 -5.65 6.95 9.24
N PHE A 10 -5.83 7.57 8.08
CA PHE A 10 -6.18 6.86 6.85
C PHE A 10 -4.92 6.34 6.12
N PRO A 11 -5.06 5.30 5.26
CA PRO A 11 -3.94 4.80 4.45
C PRO A 11 -3.23 5.93 3.71
N TYR A 12 -1.90 5.93 3.75
CA TYR A 12 -1.04 6.92 3.09
C TYR A 12 -1.14 8.37 3.65
N ALA A 13 -1.88 8.59 4.74
CA ALA A 13 -1.94 9.89 5.42
C ALA A 13 -0.78 10.06 6.42
N TYR A 14 0.22 10.86 6.03
CA TYR A 14 1.29 11.26 6.94
C TYR A 14 0.73 12.09 8.09
N HIS A 15 1.21 11.80 9.31
CA HIS A 15 0.82 12.51 10.51
C HIS A 15 2.01 12.63 11.47
N ALA A 16 2.03 13.70 12.26
CA ALA A 16 3.01 13.98 13.30
C ALA A 16 2.32 14.77 14.42
N GLY A 17 2.89 14.75 15.62
CA GLY A 17 2.34 15.44 16.78
C GLY A 17 3.28 15.45 17.98
N PHE A 18 2.83 16.04 19.08
CA PHE A 18 3.55 16.08 20.35
C PHE A 18 2.55 16.00 21.52
N ASN A 19 3.03 15.59 22.70
CA ASN A 19 2.22 15.57 23.92
C ASN A 19 2.35 16.92 24.66
N TYR A 20 1.23 17.48 25.11
CA TYR A 20 1.21 18.72 25.90
C TYR A 20 1.59 18.51 27.38
N GLY A 21 1.48 17.28 27.89
CA GLY A 21 1.75 16.90 29.29
C GLY A 21 1.72 15.39 29.48
N PHE A 22 1.68 14.92 30.73
CA PHE A 22 1.54 13.50 31.04
C PHE A 22 0.18 12.96 30.57
N ASN A 23 0.19 11.87 29.80
CA ASN A 23 -1.02 11.21 29.29
C ASN A 23 -0.78 9.69 29.10
N CYS A 24 -1.85 8.98 28.72
CA CYS A 24 -1.81 7.57 28.32
C CYS A 24 -2.66 7.39 27.06
N ALA A 25 -2.15 6.65 26.08
CA ALA A 25 -2.84 6.34 24.83
C ALA A 25 -2.52 4.92 24.38
N GLU A 26 -3.49 4.26 23.76
CA GLU A 26 -3.34 2.96 23.10
C GLU A 26 -3.56 3.14 21.59
N SER A 27 -2.90 2.33 20.76
CA SER A 27 -3.09 2.35 19.31
C SER A 27 -2.95 0.98 18.68
N THR A 28 -3.65 0.78 17.56
CA THR A 28 -3.49 -0.39 16.70
C THR A 28 -3.74 0.00 15.25
N ASN A 29 -3.22 -0.81 14.32
CA ASN A 29 -3.52 -0.67 12.90
C ASN A 29 -4.65 -1.64 12.54
N PHE A 30 -5.52 -1.21 11.63
CA PHE A 30 -6.58 -2.04 11.06
C PHE A 30 -6.69 -1.77 9.56
N ALA A 31 -7.37 -2.65 8.83
CA ALA A 31 -7.51 -2.55 7.38
C ALA A 31 -8.96 -2.79 6.96
N SER A 32 -9.40 -2.03 5.95
CA SER A 32 -10.60 -2.32 5.16
C SER A 32 -10.21 -2.81 3.76
N GLU A 33 -11.15 -3.26 2.94
CA GLU A 33 -10.86 -3.70 1.57
C GLU A 33 -10.18 -2.61 0.72
N ARG A 34 -10.54 -1.33 0.94
CA ARG A 34 -9.92 -0.18 0.27
C ARG A 34 -8.40 -0.08 0.53
N TRP A 35 -7.91 -0.60 1.66
CA TRP A 35 -6.48 -0.59 1.98
C TRP A 35 -5.66 -1.49 1.06
N ILE A 36 -6.25 -2.49 0.40
CA ILE A 36 -5.53 -3.48 -0.40
C ILE A 36 -4.72 -2.81 -1.52
N GLU A 37 -5.27 -1.81 -2.20
CA GLU A 37 -4.53 -1.05 -3.22
C GLU A 37 -3.31 -0.33 -2.64
N TYR A 38 -3.44 0.29 -1.46
CA TYR A 38 -2.32 0.93 -0.77
C TYR A 38 -1.26 -0.08 -0.33
N GLY A 39 -1.69 -1.26 0.15
CA GLY A 39 -0.79 -2.34 0.54
C GLY A 39 0.05 -2.86 -0.64
N LYS A 40 -0.58 -3.09 -1.80
CA LYS A 40 0.08 -3.52 -3.05
C LYS A 40 1.17 -2.55 -3.52
N HIS A 41 0.96 -1.25 -3.29
CA HIS A 41 1.84 -0.18 -3.75
C HIS A 41 2.75 0.40 -2.67
N SER A 42 2.74 -0.18 -1.46
CA SER A 42 3.52 0.35 -0.34
C SER A 42 5.02 0.31 -0.61
N VAL A 43 5.68 1.46 -0.46
CA VAL A 43 7.15 1.55 -0.54
C VAL A 43 7.73 1.15 0.81
N GLN A 44 8.46 0.03 0.84
CA GLN A 44 9.04 -0.53 2.06
C GLN A 44 10.48 -0.03 2.26
N CYS A 45 10.90 0.22 3.51
CA CYS A 45 12.33 0.43 3.79
C CYS A 45 13.10 -0.85 3.43
N ALA A 46 14.12 -0.67 2.60
CA ALA A 46 15.13 -1.69 2.28
C ALA A 46 16.37 -1.59 3.17
N CYS A 47 16.41 -0.59 4.04
CA CYS A 47 17.53 -0.21 4.89
C CYS A 47 17.69 -1.10 6.14
N ARG A 48 16.63 -1.78 6.55
CA ARG A 48 16.54 -2.55 7.80
C ARG A 48 15.79 -3.86 7.56
N HIS A 49 16.22 -4.90 8.26
CA HIS A 49 15.71 -6.26 8.09
C HIS A 49 14.48 -6.55 8.96
N ASP A 50 14.35 -5.83 10.08
CA ASP A 50 13.31 -5.95 11.10
C ASP A 50 12.05 -5.12 10.82
N MET A 51 11.88 -4.65 9.57
CA MET A 51 10.70 -3.87 9.19
C MET A 51 9.47 -4.75 8.98
N VAL A 52 8.29 -4.22 9.33
CA VAL A 52 7.00 -4.87 9.06
C VAL A 52 6.79 -4.98 7.55
N LYS A 53 6.64 -6.21 7.07
CA LYS A 53 6.29 -6.54 5.68
C LYS A 53 5.14 -7.52 5.69
N ILE A 54 3.99 -7.10 5.15
CA ILE A 54 2.80 -7.94 5.04
C ILE A 54 2.70 -8.45 3.61
N GLY A 55 2.65 -9.76 3.44
CA GLY A 55 2.44 -10.37 2.12
C GLY A 55 1.01 -10.12 1.62
N MET A 56 0.87 -9.43 0.49
CA MET A 56 -0.44 -9.05 -0.03
C MET A 56 -1.24 -10.20 -0.67
N ASP A 57 -0.59 -11.34 -0.94
CA ASP A 57 -1.16 -12.50 -1.64
C ASP A 57 -2.53 -12.93 -1.10
N ARG A 58 -2.64 -13.17 0.22
CA ARG A 58 -3.89 -13.63 0.84
C ARG A 58 -5.03 -12.63 0.68
N PHE A 59 -4.73 -11.33 0.69
CA PHE A 59 -5.73 -10.28 0.56
C PHE A 59 -6.18 -10.17 -0.89
N VAL A 60 -5.26 -10.17 -1.85
CA VAL A 60 -5.61 -10.09 -3.29
C VAL A 60 -6.40 -11.33 -3.71
N ARG A 61 -5.95 -12.54 -3.35
CA ARG A 61 -6.69 -13.78 -3.67
C ARG A 61 -8.13 -13.79 -3.15
N LYS A 62 -8.34 -13.24 -1.95
CA LYS A 62 -9.65 -13.29 -1.29
C LYS A 62 -10.59 -12.17 -1.75
N TYR A 63 -10.07 -10.96 -1.89
CA TYR A 63 -10.89 -9.75 -2.09
C TYR A 63 -10.81 -9.19 -3.52
N GLN A 64 -9.86 -9.65 -4.34
CA GLN A 64 -9.69 -9.26 -5.75
C GLN A 64 -9.28 -10.48 -6.62
N PRO A 65 -10.03 -11.60 -6.55
CA PRO A 65 -9.64 -12.86 -7.21
C PRO A 65 -9.44 -12.71 -8.72
N GLU A 66 -10.24 -11.87 -9.37
CA GLU A 66 -10.19 -11.57 -10.80
C GLU A 66 -8.90 -10.87 -11.24
N LEU A 67 -8.23 -10.17 -10.32
CA LEU A 67 -6.97 -9.47 -10.58
C LEU A 67 -5.75 -10.28 -10.12
N TYR A 68 -5.95 -11.41 -9.43
CA TYR A 68 -4.87 -12.09 -8.74
C TYR A 68 -3.79 -12.62 -9.69
N ASP A 69 -4.18 -13.28 -10.79
CA ASP A 69 -3.23 -13.86 -11.73
C ASP A 69 -2.39 -12.78 -12.43
N ASP A 70 -3.05 -11.71 -12.89
CA ASP A 70 -2.40 -10.55 -13.49
C ASP A 70 -1.44 -9.86 -12.50
N TRP A 71 -1.93 -9.55 -11.30
CA TRP A 71 -1.13 -8.90 -10.26
C TRP A 71 0.07 -9.75 -9.83
N SER A 72 -0.13 -11.06 -9.63
CA SER A 72 0.92 -11.98 -9.17
C SER A 72 2.03 -12.16 -10.21
N CYS A 73 1.71 -12.07 -11.50
CA CYS A 73 2.71 -12.07 -12.58
C CYS A 73 3.31 -10.70 -12.87
N GLY A 74 2.84 -9.63 -12.20
CA GLY A 74 3.30 -8.26 -12.40
C GLY A 74 2.80 -7.63 -13.70
N THR A 75 1.75 -8.19 -14.29
CA THR A 75 1.07 -7.66 -15.48
C THR A 75 -0.18 -6.88 -15.04
N ASN A 76 -0.57 -5.83 -15.78
CA ASN A 76 -1.83 -5.12 -15.56
C ASN A 76 -2.02 -4.61 -14.11
N VAL A 77 -0.99 -3.99 -13.55
CA VAL A 77 -1.02 -3.44 -12.18
C VAL A 77 -2.01 -2.28 -12.12
N THR A 78 -2.99 -2.38 -11.23
CA THR A 78 -3.96 -1.31 -10.94
C THR A 78 -3.24 -0.04 -10.48
N SER A 79 -3.72 1.13 -10.89
CA SER A 79 -3.13 2.41 -10.46
C SER A 79 -3.30 2.64 -8.96
N HIS A 80 -2.42 3.45 -8.36
CA HIS A 80 -2.58 3.83 -6.97
C HIS A 80 -3.86 4.67 -6.80
N PRO A 81 -4.64 4.53 -5.70
CA PRO A 81 -5.89 5.29 -5.52
C PRO A 81 -5.71 6.82 -5.58
N GLU A 82 -4.54 7.32 -5.20
CA GLU A 82 -4.21 8.76 -5.27
C GLU A 82 -3.87 9.22 -6.71
N ASP A 83 -3.48 8.33 -7.62
CA ASP A 83 -3.17 8.68 -9.01
C ASP A 83 -4.43 9.14 -9.77
N GLU A 84 -5.58 8.52 -9.48
CA GLU A 84 -6.86 8.88 -10.08
C GLU A 84 -7.33 10.26 -9.62
N GLN A 85 -7.07 10.63 -8.36
CA GLN A 85 -7.34 11.99 -7.88
C GLN A 85 -6.48 12.99 -8.64
N MET A 86 -5.19 12.72 -8.82
CA MET A 86 -4.32 13.62 -9.56
C MET A 86 -4.85 13.92 -10.97
N LEU A 87 -5.43 12.94 -11.67
CA LEU A 87 -6.09 13.06 -12.99
C LEU A 87 -7.40 13.87 -13.00
N LYS A 88 -8.09 13.98 -11.86
CA LYS A 88 -9.30 14.81 -11.73
C LYS A 88 -8.96 16.25 -11.36
N ASN A 89 -7.82 16.45 -10.69
CA ASN A 89 -7.42 17.74 -10.10
C ASN A 89 -6.64 18.64 -11.08
N ASN A 90 -6.05 18.04 -12.12
CA ASN A 90 -5.17 18.68 -13.10
C ASN A 90 -5.88 19.21 -14.35
N THR A 91 -7.22 19.25 -14.38
CA THR A 91 -7.98 20.10 -15.33
C THR A 91 -7.80 21.60 -15.03
N THR A 92 -7.21 21.99 -13.88
CA THR A 92 -7.08 23.42 -13.53
C THR A 92 -5.67 23.96 -13.31
N ILE A 93 -4.63 23.22 -12.86
CA ILE A 93 -3.27 23.81 -12.75
C ILE A 93 -2.18 22.76 -12.98
N VAL A 94 -1.46 22.87 -14.09
CA VAL A 94 -0.21 22.14 -14.33
C VAL A 94 0.89 22.77 -13.45
N ARG A 95 1.16 22.16 -12.30
CA ARG A 95 2.41 22.36 -11.56
C ARG A 95 3.07 21.01 -11.34
N SER A 96 4.05 20.72 -12.18
CA SER A 96 4.95 19.58 -12.04
C SER A 96 5.65 19.61 -10.68
N SER A 97 5.36 18.64 -9.81
CA SER A 97 6.18 18.36 -8.62
C SER A 97 7.08 17.14 -8.87
N PRO A 98 8.36 17.18 -8.47
CA PRO A 98 9.36 16.23 -8.92
C PRO A 98 9.52 15.07 -7.94
N THR A 99 8.67 14.06 -8.01
CA THR A 99 8.99 12.75 -7.40
C THR A 99 8.15 11.61 -7.99
N LYS A 100 8.36 11.30 -9.27
CA LYS A 100 8.22 9.91 -9.70
C LYS A 100 9.51 9.20 -9.31
N ILE A 101 9.60 8.73 -8.06
CA ILE A 101 10.51 7.63 -7.77
C ILE A 101 9.91 6.44 -8.50
N ARG A 102 10.36 6.21 -9.72
CA ARG A 102 10.13 4.96 -10.43
C ARG A 102 10.90 3.92 -9.62
N LEU A 103 10.26 3.30 -8.64
CA LEU A 103 10.79 2.08 -8.07
C LEU A 103 10.98 1.11 -9.24
N PRO A 104 12.16 0.50 -9.39
CA PRO A 104 12.29 -0.55 -10.38
C PRO A 104 11.28 -1.63 -10.00
N ILE A 105 10.28 -1.84 -10.85
CA ILE A 105 9.53 -3.10 -10.86
C ILE A 105 10.63 -4.13 -11.06
N HIS A 106 11.00 -4.81 -9.98
CA HIS A 106 11.96 -5.88 -10.08
C HIS A 106 11.24 -7.02 -10.80
N CYS A 107 11.27 -6.96 -12.12
CA CYS A 107 10.96 -8.08 -12.99
C CYS A 107 11.95 -9.17 -12.58
N LYS A 108 11.49 -10.15 -11.80
CA LYS A 108 12.24 -11.38 -11.57
C LYS A 108 12.32 -12.09 -12.92
N SER A 109 13.31 -11.73 -13.73
CA SER A 109 13.78 -12.56 -14.82
C SER A 109 14.44 -13.80 -14.20
N SER A 110 13.62 -14.76 -13.80
CA SER A 110 14.07 -16.13 -13.62
C SER A 110 13.08 -17.06 -14.28
N LYS A 111 13.40 -17.33 -15.56
CA LYS A 111 13.08 -18.54 -16.31
C LYS A 111 11.58 -18.86 -16.45
N LYS A 112 11.11 -18.77 -17.70
CA LYS A 112 9.95 -19.53 -18.19
C LYS A 112 10.08 -20.99 -17.75
N SER A 113 9.30 -21.42 -16.76
CA SER A 113 8.91 -22.81 -16.61
C SER A 113 7.73 -22.94 -15.65
N LYS A 114 6.55 -23.02 -16.27
CA LYS A 114 5.32 -23.67 -15.80
C LYS A 114 4.62 -23.07 -14.57
N CYS A 115 3.45 -22.49 -14.82
CA CYS A 115 2.30 -22.61 -13.92
C CYS A 115 2.11 -24.08 -13.46
N LYS A 116 1.55 -24.24 -12.24
CA LYS A 116 1.31 -25.43 -11.39
C LYS A 116 2.39 -25.59 -10.29
N SER A 117 2.06 -25.80 -9.01
CA SER A 117 0.82 -26.27 -8.38
C SER A 117 0.50 -25.52 -7.08
N TYR A 118 -0.77 -25.62 -6.69
CA TYR A 118 -1.26 -25.46 -5.32
C TYR A 118 -0.38 -26.24 -4.33
N ASP A 119 -0.08 -25.64 -3.18
CA ASP A 119 0.10 -26.37 -1.93
C ASP A 119 -0.70 -25.66 -0.82
N ARG A 120 -1.63 -26.45 -0.26
CA ARG A 120 -2.40 -26.16 0.95
C ARG A 120 -1.48 -26.32 2.15
N TYR A 121 -1.48 -25.33 3.05
CA TYR A 121 -1.33 -25.54 4.48
C TYR A 121 -2.30 -24.62 5.21
#